data_AF-E4YK19-F1
#
_entry.id   AF-E4YK19-F1
#
_cell.length_a   1.000
_cell.length_b   1.000
_cell.length_c   1.000
_cell.angle_alpha   90.00
_cell.angle_beta   90.00
_cell.angle_gamma   90.00
#
_symmetry.space_group_name_H-M   'P 1'
#
loop_
_entity.id
_entity.type
_entity.pdbx_description
1 polymer ?
#
loop_
_entity_poly.entity_id
_entity_poly.type
_entity_poly.pdbx_seq_one_letter_code
_entity_poly.pdbx_strand_id
1 'polypeptide(L)'
;MFKLEDLIVACSTVIAPPQQVGADKRRDAEEYLLEFRRKASIQDCGDILRNCQDAGVRFQAAVSLKSAFARESVELTSEALIQLALDLLQLIEKSDCSAQVREQLVMIVAIAVKRNSGQNNDSKGLQIVQQKVQEFASSSQPQGQVLAASLICAVVQEYSGTGKSSVIGLSIEGHQKAKKYYENHCLSDNFTLVMKFLGHLIENPQGVQNFMMVKKFLEIGYLILSWRFAHGKASRISLMREDKTVDVMFNPPDSWKGIVTSGDFLKVWFASHGIVRRSPELGSISASCIQQICSMKGSCLHEHETEAQWAASMIELFRGNLPNWMPAQSTGLSHAFKHFIENRSVHIWMMIESYFPPFLSCLA
;
A
#
# COMPACT_ATOMS: atom_id res chain seq x y z
N MET A 1 -6.08 -35.84 -3.76
CA MET A 1 -5.23 -35.17 -2.75
C MET A 1 -3.82 -35.14 -3.32
N PHE A 2 -3.22 -33.95 -3.43
CA PHE A 2 -1.86 -33.81 -3.97
C PHE A 2 -0.86 -34.40 -2.99
N LYS A 3 0.05 -35.27 -3.46
CA LYS A 3 1.07 -35.84 -2.59
C LYS A 3 2.21 -34.84 -2.41
N LEU A 4 2.74 -34.76 -1.19
CA LEU A 4 3.84 -33.84 -0.87
C LEU A 4 5.09 -34.15 -1.70
N GLU A 5 5.42 -35.42 -1.88
CA GLU A 5 6.55 -35.88 -2.69
C GLU A 5 6.46 -35.38 -4.14
N ASP A 6 5.27 -35.52 -4.76
CA ASP A 6 5.03 -35.07 -6.13
C ASP A 6 5.17 -33.54 -6.26
N LEU A 7 4.75 -32.78 -5.23
CA LEU A 7 4.93 -31.32 -5.18
C LEU A 7 6.41 -30.92 -5.07
N ILE A 8 7.20 -31.65 -4.27
CA ILE A 8 8.66 -31.42 -4.15
C ILE A 8 9.34 -31.70 -5.50
N VAL A 9 9.00 -32.81 -6.15
CA VAL A 9 9.52 -33.16 -7.47
C VAL A 9 9.13 -32.11 -8.50
N ALA A 10 7.88 -31.66 -8.52
CA ALA A 10 7.44 -30.63 -9.45
C ALA A 10 8.17 -29.30 -9.22
N CYS A 11 8.29 -28.84 -7.96
CA CYS A 11 9.01 -27.60 -7.62
C CYS A 11 10.48 -27.65 -8.06
N SER A 12 11.18 -28.74 -7.75
CA SER A 12 12.58 -28.93 -8.15
C SER A 12 12.76 -29.02 -9.66
N THR A 13 11.81 -29.64 -10.37
CA THR A 13 11.82 -29.79 -11.84
C THR A 13 11.68 -28.42 -12.55
N VAL A 14 10.81 -27.54 -12.05
CA VAL A 14 10.59 -26.21 -12.65
C VAL A 14 11.81 -25.29 -12.52
N ILE A 15 12.53 -25.37 -11.41
CA ILE A 15 13.71 -24.51 -11.16
C ILE A 15 15.02 -25.11 -11.70
N ALA A 16 15.03 -26.37 -12.10
CA ALA A 16 16.23 -27.04 -12.59
C ALA A 16 16.81 -26.34 -13.85
N PRO A 17 18.12 -26.41 -14.10
CA PRO A 17 18.73 -25.91 -15.34
C PRO A 17 18.17 -26.60 -16.60
N PRO A 18 18.04 -25.90 -17.75
CA PRO A 18 17.55 -26.49 -19.00
C PRO A 18 18.35 -27.71 -19.48
N GLN A 19 19.62 -27.81 -19.08
CA GLN A 19 20.50 -28.93 -19.43
C GLN A 19 20.14 -30.23 -18.68
N GLN A 20 19.43 -30.13 -17.55
CA GLN A 20 19.10 -31.27 -16.68
C GLN A 20 17.66 -31.75 -16.88
N VAL A 21 16.75 -30.86 -17.30
CA VAL A 21 15.33 -31.16 -17.46
C VAL A 21 14.86 -30.63 -18.82
N GLY A 22 14.39 -31.55 -19.67
CA GLY A 22 13.80 -31.23 -20.96
C GLY A 22 12.49 -30.43 -20.86
N ALA A 23 12.14 -29.74 -21.95
CA ALA A 23 11.01 -28.81 -21.98
C ALA A 23 9.66 -29.47 -21.63
N ASP A 24 9.40 -30.69 -22.10
CA ASP A 24 8.14 -31.39 -21.83
C ASP A 24 7.98 -31.70 -20.33
N LYS A 25 9.02 -32.24 -19.68
CA LYS A 25 8.98 -32.52 -18.23
C LYS A 25 8.79 -31.25 -17.40
N ARG A 26 9.35 -30.12 -17.84
CA ARG A 26 9.16 -28.83 -17.18
C ARG A 26 7.71 -28.36 -17.33
N ARG A 27 7.14 -28.45 -18.53
CA ARG A 27 5.74 -28.12 -18.80
C ARG A 27 4.80 -28.97 -17.95
N ASP A 28 5.03 -30.28 -17.86
CA ASP A 28 4.21 -31.19 -17.07
C ASP A 28 4.26 -30.83 -15.57
N ALA A 29 5.44 -30.47 -15.06
CA ALA A 29 5.60 -30.00 -13.68
C ALA A 29 4.89 -28.65 -13.43
N GLU A 30 4.97 -27.71 -14.38
CA GLU A 30 4.23 -26.45 -14.31
C GLU A 30 2.71 -26.67 -14.31
N GLU A 31 2.21 -27.56 -15.18
CA GLU A 31 0.80 -27.90 -15.24
C GLU A 31 0.30 -28.52 -13.92
N TYR A 32 1.10 -29.41 -13.32
CA TYR A 32 0.78 -30.00 -12.01
C TYR A 32 0.71 -28.93 -10.89
N LEU A 33 1.64 -27.98 -10.85
CA LEU A 33 1.63 -26.88 -9.88
C LEU A 33 0.46 -25.92 -10.12
N LEU A 34 0.10 -25.66 -11.38
CA LEU A 34 -1.08 -24.88 -11.72
C LEU A 34 -2.37 -25.59 -11.29
N GLU A 35 -2.44 -26.92 -11.46
CA GLU A 35 -3.57 -27.73 -11.00
C GLU A 35 -3.68 -27.69 -9.47
N PHE A 36 -2.55 -27.82 -8.76
CA PHE A 36 -2.48 -27.65 -7.31
C PHE A 36 -3.05 -26.28 -6.90
N ARG A 37 -2.60 -25.19 -7.52
CA ARG A 37 -3.11 -23.84 -7.23
C ARG A 37 -4.62 -23.69 -7.42
N ARG A 38 -5.17 -24.39 -8.41
CA ARG A 38 -6.62 -24.33 -8.74
C ARG A 38 -7.47 -25.18 -7.80
N LYS A 39 -6.94 -26.27 -7.25
CA LYS A 39 -7.71 -27.27 -6.49
C LYS A 39 -7.41 -27.32 -4.99
N ALA A 40 -6.22 -26.90 -4.55
CA ALA A 40 -5.82 -26.95 -3.14
C ALA A 40 -6.72 -26.09 -2.27
N SER A 41 -7.15 -26.63 -1.13
CA SER A 41 -7.98 -25.93 -0.16
C SER A 41 -7.20 -25.02 0.78
N ILE A 42 -7.89 -24.17 1.56
CA ILE A 42 -7.27 -23.40 2.64
C ILE A 42 -6.56 -24.34 3.62
N GLN A 43 -7.22 -25.46 3.95
CA GLN A 43 -6.68 -26.46 4.86
C GLN A 43 -5.42 -27.12 4.29
N ASP A 44 -5.45 -27.59 3.04
CA ASP A 44 -4.29 -28.21 2.39
C ASP A 44 -3.07 -27.27 2.40
N CYS A 45 -3.29 -25.99 2.07
CA CYS A 45 -2.23 -24.99 2.07
C CYS A 45 -1.71 -24.72 3.49
N GLY A 46 -2.60 -24.63 4.48
CA GLY A 46 -2.25 -24.43 5.89
C GLY A 46 -1.39 -25.57 6.43
N ASP A 47 -1.74 -26.81 6.12
CA ASP A 47 -1.00 -27.99 6.58
C ASP A 47 0.40 -28.07 5.93
N ILE A 48 0.51 -27.74 4.64
CA ILE A 48 1.83 -27.64 3.98
C ILE A 48 2.68 -26.54 4.62
N LEU A 49 2.12 -25.36 4.86
CA LEU A 49 2.85 -24.22 5.44
C LEU A 49 3.37 -24.50 6.85
N ARG A 50 2.65 -25.33 7.63
CA ARG A 50 3.04 -25.71 9.00
C ARG A 50 4.05 -26.85 9.05
N ASN A 51 3.90 -27.84 8.15
CA ASN A 51 4.56 -29.14 8.31
C ASN A 51 5.66 -29.41 7.27
N CYS A 52 5.65 -28.72 6.12
CA CYS A 52 6.65 -28.90 5.07
C CYS A 52 7.90 -28.07 5.36
N GLN A 53 9.08 -28.65 5.10
CA GLN A 53 10.37 -27.96 5.21
C GLN A 53 10.88 -27.45 3.84
N ASP A 54 10.31 -27.93 2.73
CA ASP A 54 10.73 -27.51 1.40
C ASP A 54 10.25 -26.08 1.09
N ALA A 55 11.20 -25.18 0.82
CA ALA A 55 10.91 -23.76 0.59
C ALA A 55 10.07 -23.52 -0.67
N GLY A 56 10.28 -24.31 -1.73
CA GLY A 56 9.54 -24.21 -2.98
C GLY A 56 8.08 -24.61 -2.79
N VAL A 57 7.85 -25.72 -2.10
CA VAL A 57 6.50 -26.20 -1.80
C VAL A 57 5.76 -25.27 -0.85
N ARG A 58 6.42 -24.73 0.19
CA ARG A 58 5.83 -23.69 1.06
C ARG A 58 5.44 -22.44 0.27
N PHE A 59 6.27 -22.02 -0.67
CA PHE A 59 5.94 -20.89 -1.55
C PHE A 59 4.72 -21.19 -2.44
N GLN A 60 4.66 -22.38 -3.06
CA GLN A 60 3.50 -22.79 -3.86
C GLN A 60 2.23 -22.85 -3.01
N ALA A 61 2.30 -23.36 -1.78
CA ALA A 61 1.17 -23.33 -0.84
C ALA A 61 0.74 -21.90 -0.49
N ALA A 62 1.67 -20.99 -0.23
CA ALA A 62 1.36 -19.59 0.08
C ALA A 62 0.65 -18.88 -1.10
N VAL A 63 1.14 -19.08 -2.34
CA VAL A 63 0.51 -18.52 -3.55
C VAL A 63 -0.86 -19.16 -3.82
N SER A 64 -0.98 -20.47 -3.56
CA SER A 64 -2.22 -21.23 -3.72
C SER A 64 -3.28 -20.83 -2.71
N LEU A 65 -2.88 -20.51 -1.47
CA LEU A 65 -3.77 -20.09 -0.41
C LEU A 65 -4.60 -18.86 -0.78
N LYS A 66 -4.03 -17.88 -1.50
CA LYS A 66 -4.80 -16.73 -2.00
C LYS A 66 -5.93 -17.14 -2.94
N SER A 67 -5.67 -18.14 -3.78
CA SER A 67 -6.64 -18.66 -4.74
C SER A 67 -7.68 -19.54 -4.06
N ALA A 68 -7.28 -20.33 -3.05
CA ALA A 68 -8.17 -21.10 -2.20
C ALA A 68 -9.10 -20.21 -1.38
N PHE A 69 -8.53 -19.18 -0.74
CA PHE A 69 -9.29 -18.19 0.03
C PHE A 69 -10.39 -17.54 -0.80
N ALA A 70 -10.08 -17.12 -2.02
CA ALA A 70 -11.08 -16.56 -2.93
C ALA A 70 -12.30 -17.47 -3.16
N ARG A 71 -12.10 -18.80 -3.18
CA ARG A 71 -13.17 -19.79 -3.41
C ARG A 71 -13.92 -20.15 -2.13
N GLU A 72 -13.20 -20.40 -1.04
CA GLU A 72 -13.75 -20.98 0.20
C GLU A 72 -14.21 -19.92 1.21
N SER A 73 -13.71 -18.70 1.11
CA SER A 73 -13.97 -17.67 2.12
C SER A 73 -15.44 -17.27 2.24
N VAL A 74 -16.26 -17.54 1.22
CA VAL A 74 -17.71 -17.31 1.21
C VAL A 74 -18.43 -18.02 2.35
N GLU A 75 -17.94 -19.20 2.72
CA GLU A 75 -18.56 -20.06 3.73
C GLU A 75 -17.95 -19.87 5.13
N LEU A 76 -16.88 -19.08 5.24
CA LEU A 76 -16.21 -18.86 6.52
C LEU A 76 -16.99 -17.90 7.43
N THR A 77 -17.11 -18.28 8.70
CA THR A 77 -17.66 -17.43 9.75
C THR A 77 -16.71 -16.30 10.13
N SER A 78 -17.20 -15.33 10.91
CA SER A 78 -16.37 -14.25 11.46
C SER A 78 -15.18 -14.81 12.25
N GLU A 79 -15.45 -15.78 13.10
CA GLU A 79 -14.48 -16.45 13.98
C GLU A 79 -13.45 -17.23 13.16
N ALA A 80 -13.88 -17.95 12.12
CA ALA A 80 -12.97 -18.71 11.25
C ALA A 80 -12.02 -17.80 10.47
N LEU A 81 -12.50 -16.64 9.98
CA LEU A 81 -11.66 -15.64 9.33
C LEU A 81 -10.63 -15.05 10.28
N ILE A 82 -11.03 -14.74 11.52
CA ILE A 82 -10.13 -14.23 12.55
C ILE A 82 -9.09 -15.26 12.93
N GLN A 83 -9.50 -16.52 13.14
CA GLN A 83 -8.58 -17.60 13.47
C GLN A 83 -7.58 -17.86 12.35
N LEU A 84 -8.02 -17.84 11.08
CA LEU A 84 -7.12 -17.93 9.94
C LEU A 84 -6.09 -16.79 9.95
N ALA A 85 -6.52 -15.55 10.18
CA ALA A 85 -5.58 -14.43 10.26
C ALA A 85 -4.55 -14.62 11.38
N LEU A 86 -4.97 -15.08 12.56
CA LEU A 86 -4.08 -15.39 13.68
C LEU A 86 -3.08 -16.50 13.36
N ASP A 87 -3.53 -17.60 12.76
CA ASP A 87 -2.67 -18.71 12.33
C ASP A 87 -1.61 -18.23 11.33
N LEU A 88 -1.99 -17.40 10.36
CA LEU A 88 -1.06 -16.84 9.38
C LEU A 88 -0.08 -15.85 10.01
N LEU A 89 -0.54 -15.04 10.98
CA LEU A 89 0.32 -14.14 11.76
C LEU A 89 1.37 -14.94 12.55
N GLN A 90 1.01 -16.08 13.14
CA GLN A 90 1.98 -16.95 13.79
C GLN A 90 3.00 -17.53 12.80
N LEU A 91 2.59 -17.87 11.58
CA LEU A 91 3.49 -18.40 10.55
C LEU A 91 4.50 -17.35 10.05
N ILE A 92 4.11 -16.07 9.92
CA ILE A 92 5.02 -15.02 9.44
C ILE A 92 6.08 -14.61 10.48
N GLU A 93 5.76 -14.82 11.77
CA GLU A 93 6.65 -14.55 12.91
C GLU A 93 7.79 -15.56 13.00
N LYS A 94 7.60 -16.79 12.49
CA LYS A 94 8.63 -17.82 12.56
C LYS A 94 9.88 -17.43 11.76
N SER A 95 11.05 -17.70 12.33
CA SER A 95 12.36 -17.40 11.73
C SER A 95 12.65 -18.18 10.46
N ASP A 96 12.07 -19.38 10.32
CA ASP A 96 12.19 -20.25 9.14
C ASP A 96 11.28 -19.82 7.98
N CYS A 97 10.41 -18.82 8.18
CA CYS A 97 9.54 -18.29 7.14
C CYS A 97 10.34 -17.40 6.18
N SER A 98 10.44 -17.81 4.92
CA SER A 98 11.15 -17.04 3.90
C SER A 98 10.45 -15.70 3.61
N ALA A 99 11.21 -14.70 3.14
CA ALA A 99 10.66 -13.38 2.82
C ALA A 99 9.53 -13.46 1.78
N GLN A 100 9.68 -14.30 0.76
CA GLN A 100 8.68 -14.49 -0.30
C GLN A 100 7.38 -15.10 0.24
N VAL A 101 7.47 -16.12 1.11
CA VAL A 101 6.28 -16.71 1.76
C VAL A 101 5.62 -15.67 2.65
N ARG A 102 6.40 -14.97 3.47
CA ARG A 102 5.93 -13.91 4.37
C ARG A 102 5.15 -12.83 3.64
N GLU A 103 5.64 -12.35 2.49
CA GLU A 103 4.91 -11.38 1.66
C GLU A 103 3.55 -11.90 1.18
N GLN A 104 3.47 -13.17 0.76
CA GLN A 104 2.20 -13.78 0.37
C GLN A 104 1.22 -13.87 1.54
N LEU A 105 1.70 -14.33 2.70
CA LEU A 105 0.84 -14.52 3.88
C LEU A 105 0.33 -13.19 4.44
N VAL A 106 1.17 -12.14 4.47
CA VAL A 106 0.77 -10.79 4.88
C VAL A 106 -0.37 -10.24 4.02
N MET A 107 -0.34 -10.47 2.70
CA MET A 107 -1.47 -10.10 1.83
C MET A 107 -2.75 -10.87 2.17
N ILE A 108 -2.65 -12.16 2.49
CA ILE A 108 -3.81 -13.00 2.80
C ILE A 108 -4.41 -12.61 4.15
N VAL A 109 -3.59 -12.21 5.13
CA VAL A 109 -4.08 -11.62 6.40
C VAL A 109 -4.91 -10.38 6.11
N ALA A 110 -4.41 -9.44 5.29
CA ALA A 110 -5.15 -8.23 4.91
C ALA A 110 -6.49 -8.55 4.22
N ILE A 111 -6.49 -9.53 3.32
CA ILE A 111 -7.70 -10.03 2.64
C ILE A 111 -8.71 -10.61 3.65
N ALA A 112 -8.25 -11.45 4.58
CA ALA A 112 -9.10 -12.09 5.59
C ALA A 112 -9.78 -11.07 6.49
N VAL A 113 -9.05 -10.05 6.96
CA VAL A 113 -9.62 -9.02 7.84
C VAL A 113 -10.53 -8.05 7.10
N LYS A 114 -10.22 -7.69 5.85
CA LYS A 114 -11.15 -6.90 5.03
C LYS A 114 -12.44 -7.65 4.78
N ARG A 115 -12.35 -8.95 4.51
CA ARG A 115 -13.54 -9.80 4.34
C ARG A 115 -14.36 -9.86 5.63
N ASN A 116 -13.71 -10.05 6.77
CA ASN A 116 -14.37 -10.03 8.08
C ASN A 116 -15.16 -8.71 8.29
N SER A 117 -14.54 -7.56 7.97
CA SER A 117 -15.21 -6.25 8.07
C SER A 117 -16.35 -6.06 7.08
N GLY A 118 -16.18 -6.48 5.83
CA GLY A 118 -17.20 -6.31 4.80
C GLY A 118 -18.43 -7.19 5.00
N GLN A 119 -18.23 -8.43 5.47
CA GLN A 119 -19.28 -9.42 5.66
C GLN A 119 -20.07 -9.21 6.96
N ASN A 120 -19.37 -8.92 8.06
CA ASN A 120 -19.98 -8.92 9.40
C ASN A 120 -20.22 -7.51 9.95
N ASN A 121 -19.79 -6.47 9.23
CA ASN A 121 -19.74 -5.09 9.75
C ASN A 121 -18.96 -5.01 11.08
N ASP A 122 -17.91 -5.83 11.19
CA ASP A 122 -17.11 -6.06 12.39
C ASP A 122 -15.66 -5.59 12.17
N SER A 123 -15.06 -4.95 13.17
CA SER A 123 -13.68 -4.49 13.14
C SER A 123 -12.72 -5.37 13.94
N LYS A 124 -13.18 -6.44 14.60
CA LYS A 124 -12.34 -7.29 15.45
C LYS A 124 -11.12 -7.85 14.72
N GLY A 125 -11.29 -8.37 13.50
CA GLY A 125 -10.16 -8.87 12.71
C GLY A 125 -9.12 -7.79 12.44
N LEU A 126 -9.57 -6.57 12.12
CA LEU A 126 -8.69 -5.43 11.90
C LEU A 126 -7.98 -4.98 13.20
N GLN A 127 -8.69 -4.98 14.33
CA GLN A 127 -8.12 -4.63 15.63
C GLN A 127 -7.01 -5.60 16.06
N ILE A 128 -7.17 -6.90 15.79
CA ILE A 128 -6.14 -7.92 16.04
C ILE A 128 -4.88 -7.61 15.20
N VAL A 129 -5.05 -7.25 13.94
CA VAL A 129 -3.91 -6.87 13.09
C VAL A 129 -3.26 -5.58 13.60
N GLN A 130 -4.03 -4.60 14.05
CA GLN A 130 -3.48 -3.37 14.64
C GLN A 130 -2.68 -3.65 15.91
N GLN A 131 -3.16 -4.53 16.79
CA GLN A 131 -2.42 -4.95 17.97
C GLN A 131 -1.11 -5.64 17.57
N LYS A 132 -1.15 -6.56 16.60
CA LYS A 132 0.04 -7.26 16.11
C LYS A 132 1.05 -6.33 15.45
N VAL A 133 0.59 -5.31 14.72
CA VAL A 133 1.44 -4.25 14.19
C VAL A 133 2.16 -3.51 15.31
N GLN A 134 1.48 -3.19 16.42
CA GLN A 134 2.11 -2.53 17.59
C GLN A 134 3.15 -3.44 18.27
N GLU A 135 2.85 -4.72 18.42
CA GLU A 135 3.78 -5.73 18.96
C GLU A 135 5.05 -5.80 18.10
N PHE A 136 4.90 -5.91 16.78
CA PHE A 136 6.01 -5.97 15.83
C PHE A 136 6.82 -4.68 15.74
N ALA A 137 6.14 -3.53 15.78
CA ALA A 137 6.80 -2.23 15.76
C ALA A 137 7.65 -2.01 17.04
N SER A 138 7.21 -2.56 18.17
CA SER A 138 7.93 -2.50 19.46
C SER A 138 9.04 -3.54 19.58
N SER A 139 9.23 -4.40 18.57
CA SER A 139 10.29 -5.42 18.57
C SER A 139 11.67 -4.77 18.54
N SER A 140 12.60 -5.34 19.30
CA SER A 140 14.02 -5.00 19.22
C SER A 140 14.69 -5.53 17.95
N GLN A 141 14.04 -6.45 17.23
CA GLN A 141 14.55 -7.04 16.00
C GLN A 141 14.12 -6.19 14.79
N PRO A 142 15.05 -5.76 13.91
CA PRO A 142 14.71 -4.99 12.71
C PRO A 142 13.66 -5.66 11.80
N GLN A 143 13.66 -7.00 11.77
CA GLN A 143 12.68 -7.78 11.02
C GLN A 143 11.25 -7.58 11.52
N GLY A 144 11.04 -7.39 12.84
CA GLY A 144 9.74 -7.09 13.41
C GLY A 144 9.19 -5.75 12.88
N GLN A 145 10.01 -4.72 12.85
CA GLN A 145 9.61 -3.42 12.33
C GLN A 145 9.24 -3.47 10.83
N VAL A 146 10.01 -4.19 10.02
CA VAL A 146 9.69 -4.41 8.59
C VAL A 146 8.39 -5.20 8.43
N LEU A 147 8.14 -6.19 9.30
CA LEU A 147 6.88 -6.93 9.35
C LEU A 147 5.69 -6.03 9.66
N ALA A 148 5.82 -5.15 10.65
CA ALA A 148 4.79 -4.16 11.00
C ALA A 148 4.45 -3.27 9.79
N ALA A 149 5.48 -2.71 9.14
CA ALA A 149 5.30 -1.87 7.96
C ALA A 149 4.69 -2.66 6.78
N SER A 150 5.07 -3.92 6.59
CA SER A 150 4.50 -4.79 5.55
C SER A 150 3.01 -5.08 5.79
N LEU A 151 2.61 -5.33 7.04
CA LEU A 151 1.21 -5.51 7.42
C LEU A 151 0.39 -4.24 7.18
N ILE A 152 0.88 -3.07 7.62
CA ILE A 152 0.21 -1.79 7.37
C ILE A 152 0.03 -1.60 5.86
N CYS A 153 1.10 -1.78 5.08
CA CYS A 153 1.07 -1.64 3.63
C CYS A 153 0.02 -2.57 2.99
N ALA A 154 -0.02 -3.84 3.39
CA ALA A 154 -0.97 -4.79 2.84
C ALA A 154 -2.43 -4.45 3.22
N VAL A 155 -2.68 -3.99 4.44
CA VAL A 155 -4.01 -3.58 4.88
C VAL A 155 -4.46 -2.32 4.14
N VAL A 156 -3.62 -1.28 4.05
CA VAL A 156 -3.94 -0.06 3.29
C VAL A 156 -4.23 -0.41 1.83
N GLN A 157 -3.35 -1.20 1.20
CA GLN A 157 -3.52 -1.66 -0.19
C GLN A 157 -4.85 -2.39 -0.37
N GLU A 158 -5.15 -3.36 0.50
CA GLU A 158 -6.34 -4.18 0.37
C GLU A 158 -7.59 -3.34 0.56
N TYR A 159 -7.67 -2.48 1.57
CA TYR A 159 -8.85 -1.61 1.80
C TYR A 159 -9.03 -0.52 0.74
N SER A 160 -7.97 -0.11 0.02
CA SER A 160 -8.07 0.86 -1.09
C SER A 160 -8.92 0.35 -2.26
N GLY A 161 -8.97 -0.97 -2.47
CA GLY A 161 -9.62 -1.59 -3.63
C GLY A 161 -11.15 -1.52 -3.61
N THR A 162 -11.74 -1.15 -4.75
CA THR A 162 -13.19 -0.88 -4.94
C THR A 162 -14.02 -2.11 -5.35
N GLY A 163 -13.47 -3.31 -5.23
CA GLY A 163 -14.18 -4.59 -5.42
C GLY A 163 -14.30 -5.09 -6.87
N LYS A 164 -14.17 -4.23 -7.90
CA LYS A 164 -14.35 -4.62 -9.31
C LYS A 164 -13.40 -5.72 -9.82
N SER A 165 -12.25 -5.89 -9.17
CA SER A 165 -11.25 -6.90 -9.53
C SER A 165 -10.91 -7.82 -8.36
N SER A 166 -11.69 -7.76 -7.28
CA SER A 166 -11.38 -8.53 -6.08
C SER A 166 -12.05 -9.88 -6.14
N VAL A 167 -11.23 -10.93 -6.18
CA VAL A 167 -11.68 -12.35 -6.19
C VAL A 167 -12.09 -12.79 -4.77
N ILE A 168 -12.12 -11.89 -3.79
CA ILE A 168 -12.31 -12.25 -2.38
C ILE A 168 -13.76 -12.55 -2.00
N GLY A 169 -14.68 -12.60 -2.97
CA GLY A 169 -16.08 -13.00 -2.76
C GLY A 169 -16.92 -12.05 -1.90
N LEU A 170 -16.55 -10.77 -1.82
CA LEU A 170 -17.36 -9.72 -1.20
C LEU A 170 -18.23 -9.02 -2.25
N SER A 171 -19.42 -8.58 -1.85
CA SER A 171 -20.23 -7.69 -2.69
C SER A 171 -19.58 -6.31 -2.84
N ILE A 172 -19.91 -5.59 -3.90
CA ILE A 172 -19.48 -4.19 -4.10
C ILE A 172 -19.84 -3.32 -2.89
N GLU A 173 -21.04 -3.52 -2.32
CA GLU A 173 -21.49 -2.83 -1.10
C GLU A 173 -20.64 -3.20 0.12
N GLY A 174 -20.27 -4.47 0.27
CA GLY A 174 -19.38 -4.94 1.33
C GLY A 174 -17.98 -4.33 1.24
N HIS A 175 -17.41 -4.25 0.02
CA HIS A 175 -16.15 -3.55 -0.23
C HIS A 175 -16.21 -2.08 0.19
N GLN A 176 -17.29 -1.38 -0.15
CA GLN A 176 -17.46 0.04 0.19
C GLN A 176 -17.65 0.26 1.69
N LYS A 177 -18.43 -0.59 2.36
CA LYS A 177 -18.61 -0.52 3.81
C LYS A 177 -17.26 -0.70 4.52
N ALA A 178 -16.51 -1.73 4.16
CA ALA A 178 -15.18 -1.98 4.72
C ALA A 178 -14.22 -0.80 4.45
N LYS A 179 -14.16 -0.32 3.21
CA LYS A 179 -13.33 0.84 2.83
C LYS A 179 -13.69 2.08 3.62
N LYS A 180 -14.98 2.43 3.71
CA LYS A 180 -15.45 3.62 4.42
C LYS A 180 -15.20 3.53 5.92
N TYR A 181 -15.36 2.35 6.50
CA TYR A 181 -14.99 2.11 7.90
C TYR A 181 -13.50 2.41 8.11
N TYR A 182 -12.63 1.83 7.29
CA TYR A 182 -11.18 2.03 7.39
C TYR A 182 -10.76 3.48 7.17
N GLU A 183 -11.34 4.14 6.18
CA GLU A 183 -11.13 5.56 5.86
C GLU A 183 -11.41 6.46 7.06
N ASN A 184 -12.50 6.18 7.80
CA ASN A 184 -12.94 7.01 8.92
C ASN A 184 -12.22 6.71 10.24
N HIS A 185 -11.66 5.51 10.42
CA HIS A 185 -11.16 5.07 11.74
C HIS A 185 -9.68 4.68 11.78
N CYS A 186 -9.03 4.50 10.63
CA CYS A 186 -7.67 3.94 10.59
C CYS A 186 -6.73 4.68 9.63
N LEU A 187 -7.26 5.21 8.53
CA LEU A 187 -6.44 5.77 7.46
C LEU A 187 -5.64 7.00 7.92
N SER A 188 -6.24 7.88 8.74
CA SER A 188 -5.57 9.08 9.27
C SER A 188 -4.42 8.74 10.21
N ASP A 189 -4.60 7.70 11.03
CA ASP A 189 -3.59 7.27 12.00
C ASP A 189 -2.39 6.67 11.28
N ASN A 190 -2.64 5.84 10.27
CA ASN A 190 -1.59 5.31 9.41
C ASN A 190 -0.87 6.41 8.64
N PHE A 191 -1.58 7.43 8.17
CA PHE A 191 -0.95 8.57 7.52
C PHE A 191 -0.08 9.38 8.47
N THR A 192 -0.57 9.62 9.69
CA THR A 192 0.20 10.30 10.74
C THR A 192 1.44 9.50 11.11
N LEU A 193 1.35 8.17 11.15
CA LEU A 193 2.50 7.30 11.37
C LEU A 193 3.54 7.42 10.25
N VAL A 194 3.11 7.49 8.97
CA VAL A 194 4.01 7.76 7.83
C VAL A 194 4.71 9.10 8.02
N MET A 195 3.97 10.16 8.33
CA MET A 195 4.53 11.50 8.56
C MET A 195 5.57 11.51 9.69
N LYS A 196 5.29 10.81 10.80
CA LYS A 196 6.24 10.66 11.92
C LYS A 196 7.49 9.89 11.52
N PHE A 197 7.35 8.79 10.78
CA PHE A 197 8.49 8.03 10.29
C PHE A 197 9.38 8.86 9.36
N LEU A 198 8.75 9.59 8.42
CA LEU A 198 9.47 10.49 7.51
C LEU A 198 10.14 11.65 8.26
N GLY A 199 9.48 12.23 9.26
CA GLY A 199 10.07 13.21 10.18
C GLY A 199 11.32 12.66 10.88
N HIS A 200 11.24 11.46 11.43
CA HIS A 200 12.39 10.79 12.06
C HIS A 200 13.53 10.52 11.05
N LEU A 201 13.21 10.13 9.82
CA LEU A 201 14.19 9.95 8.75
C LEU A 201 14.88 11.27 8.39
N ILE A 202 14.17 12.40 8.44
CA ILE A 202 14.75 13.74 8.23
C ILE A 202 15.75 14.10 9.32
N GLU A 203 15.40 13.83 10.58
CA GLU A 203 16.30 14.03 11.73
C GLU A 203 17.48 13.06 11.71
N ASN A 204 17.29 11.86 11.16
CA ASN A 204 18.28 10.77 11.13
C ASN A 204 18.47 10.20 9.72
N PRO A 205 19.10 10.93 8.77
CA PRO A 205 19.18 10.52 7.37
C PRO A 205 19.89 9.19 7.13
N GLN A 206 20.74 8.75 8.05
CA GLN A 206 21.39 7.43 8.00
C GLN A 206 20.37 6.27 8.04
N GLY A 207 19.16 6.52 8.53
CA GLY A 207 18.04 5.57 8.52
C GLY A 207 17.66 5.08 7.11
N VAL A 208 18.07 5.80 6.05
CA VAL A 208 17.90 5.36 4.66
C VAL A 208 18.58 4.02 4.36
N GLN A 209 19.57 3.62 5.16
CA GLN A 209 20.21 2.31 5.09
C GLN A 209 19.22 1.16 5.32
N ASN A 210 18.13 1.39 6.06
CA ASN A 210 17.01 0.46 6.15
C ASN A 210 16.07 0.64 4.95
N PHE A 211 16.58 0.26 3.77
CA PHE A 211 15.93 0.46 2.48
C PHE A 211 14.49 -0.07 2.46
N MET A 212 14.27 -1.29 2.96
CA MET A 212 12.96 -1.94 2.94
C MET A 212 11.93 -1.19 3.79
N MET A 213 12.33 -0.70 4.96
CA MET A 213 11.46 0.08 5.83
C MET A 213 11.07 1.41 5.17
N VAL A 214 12.06 2.15 4.64
CA VAL A 214 11.81 3.42 3.95
C VAL A 214 10.92 3.22 2.74
N LYS A 215 11.20 2.19 1.92
CA LYS A 215 10.35 1.81 0.79
C LYS A 215 8.91 1.58 1.23
N LYS A 216 8.68 0.78 2.28
CA LYS A 216 7.33 0.47 2.78
C LYS A 216 6.58 1.72 3.24
N PHE A 217 7.22 2.62 3.98
CA PHE A 217 6.57 3.85 4.42
C PHE A 217 6.25 4.83 3.28
N LEU A 218 7.12 4.92 2.27
CA LEU A 218 6.84 5.68 1.06
C LEU A 218 5.69 5.06 0.25
N GLU A 219 5.65 3.72 0.11
CA GLU A 219 4.54 3.00 -0.53
C GLU A 219 3.22 3.25 0.21
N ILE A 220 3.20 3.12 1.55
CA ILE A 220 2.00 3.42 2.36
C ILE A 220 1.56 4.87 2.14
N GLY A 221 2.52 5.81 2.20
CA GLY A 221 2.27 7.22 1.94
C GLY A 221 1.60 7.47 0.59
N TYR A 222 2.17 6.91 -0.47
CA TYR A 222 1.63 7.02 -1.82
C TYR A 222 0.21 6.42 -1.94
N LEU A 223 -0.03 5.26 -1.33
CA LEU A 223 -1.35 4.62 -1.35
C LEU A 223 -2.42 5.46 -0.66
N ILE A 224 -2.08 6.11 0.45
CA ILE A 224 -2.99 6.99 1.17
C ILE A 224 -3.23 8.29 0.40
N LEU A 225 -2.17 8.89 -0.17
CA LEU A 225 -2.30 10.10 -0.98
C LEU A 225 -3.13 9.85 -2.25
N SER A 226 -3.04 8.65 -2.82
CA SER A 226 -3.79 8.21 -4.00
C SER A 226 -5.16 7.60 -3.65
N TRP A 227 -5.57 7.72 -2.39
CA TRP A 227 -6.83 7.14 -1.92
C TRP A 227 -8.03 7.86 -2.53
N ARG A 228 -8.96 7.08 -3.10
CA ARG A 228 -10.24 7.60 -3.62
C ARG A 228 -11.21 7.81 -2.45
N PHE A 229 -11.20 8.97 -1.80
CA PHE A 229 -12.06 9.25 -0.64
C PHE A 229 -13.56 9.14 -0.96
N ALA A 230 -14.32 8.61 0.01
CA ALA A 230 -15.75 8.39 -0.14
C ALA A 230 -16.53 9.66 0.24
N HIS A 231 -16.76 10.54 -0.75
CA HIS A 231 -17.58 11.73 -0.55
C HIS A 231 -19.08 11.40 -0.67
N GLY A 232 -19.83 11.60 0.43
CA GLY A 232 -21.28 11.42 0.45
C GLY A 232 -21.76 9.97 0.23
N LYS A 233 -22.98 9.81 -0.30
CA LYS A 233 -23.52 8.52 -0.74
C LYS A 233 -23.22 8.36 -2.22
N ALA A 234 -22.16 7.62 -2.57
CA ALA A 234 -21.90 7.27 -3.96
C ALA A 234 -23.08 6.44 -4.50
N SER A 235 -23.63 6.81 -5.65
CA SER A 235 -24.67 6.00 -6.30
C SER A 235 -24.08 4.68 -6.79
N ARG A 236 -24.86 3.58 -6.80
CA ARG A 236 -24.41 2.29 -7.35
C ARG A 236 -23.85 2.43 -8.78
N ILE A 237 -24.41 3.35 -9.57
CA ILE A 237 -23.96 3.65 -10.93
C ILE A 237 -22.59 4.33 -10.94
N SER A 238 -22.34 5.31 -10.05
CA SER A 238 -21.03 5.95 -9.89
C SER A 238 -19.95 4.93 -9.55
N LEU A 239 -20.29 4.00 -8.67
CA LEU A 239 -19.38 2.95 -8.20
C LEU A 239 -19.08 1.94 -9.32
N MET A 240 -20.08 1.57 -10.12
CA MET A 240 -19.89 0.70 -11.29
C MET A 240 -19.15 1.39 -12.44
N ARG A 241 -19.22 2.72 -12.54
CA ARG A 241 -18.54 3.52 -13.58
C ARG A 241 -17.16 4.04 -13.19
N GLU A 242 -16.69 3.84 -11.95
CA GLU A 242 -15.32 4.20 -11.57
C GLU A 242 -14.28 3.65 -12.57
N ASP A 243 -13.69 4.56 -13.33
CA ASP A 243 -12.65 4.23 -14.28
C ASP A 243 -11.30 4.20 -13.56
N LYS A 244 -10.60 3.08 -13.72
CA LYS A 244 -9.27 2.89 -13.13
C LYS A 244 -8.19 3.66 -13.88
N THR A 245 -8.47 4.14 -15.09
CA THR A 245 -7.52 4.91 -15.91
C THR A 245 -7.55 6.41 -15.62
N VAL A 246 -8.47 6.88 -14.78
CA VAL A 246 -8.54 8.30 -14.40
C VAL A 246 -7.67 8.53 -13.17
N ASP A 247 -6.77 9.50 -13.27
CA ASP A 247 -5.93 9.97 -12.17
C ASP A 247 -6.81 10.44 -11.00
N VAL A 248 -6.48 9.94 -9.80
CA VAL A 248 -7.20 10.28 -8.57
C VAL A 248 -6.58 11.54 -8.01
N MET A 249 -7.38 12.58 -7.80
CA MET A 249 -6.93 13.74 -7.04
C MET A 249 -6.91 13.42 -5.54
N PHE A 250 -5.92 13.95 -4.82
CA PHE A 250 -5.88 13.85 -3.37
C PHE A 250 -6.96 14.76 -2.77
N ASN A 251 -8.07 14.17 -2.32
CA ASN A 251 -9.22 14.91 -1.80
C ASN A 251 -9.60 14.42 -0.40
N PRO A 252 -8.78 14.71 0.63
CA PRO A 252 -9.04 14.26 1.98
C PRO A 252 -10.28 14.96 2.59
N PRO A 253 -11.00 14.32 3.52
CA PRO A 253 -12.15 14.91 4.19
C PRO A 253 -11.74 15.98 5.21
N ASP A 254 -12.67 16.84 5.63
CA ASP A 254 -12.40 17.94 6.58
C ASP A 254 -11.74 17.52 7.89
N SER A 255 -11.98 16.29 8.35
CA SER A 255 -11.32 15.75 9.54
C SER A 255 -9.79 15.70 9.41
N TRP A 256 -9.25 15.75 8.20
CA TRP A 256 -7.82 15.77 7.91
C TRP A 256 -7.24 17.18 7.80
N LYS A 257 -8.06 18.24 7.85
CA LYS A 257 -7.60 19.64 7.64
C LYS A 257 -6.37 19.94 8.51
N GLY A 258 -6.43 19.63 9.81
CA GLY A 258 -5.30 19.85 10.73
C GLY A 258 -4.02 19.08 10.40
N ILE A 259 -4.11 17.98 9.65
CA ILE A 259 -2.95 17.20 9.20
C ILE A 259 -2.35 17.86 7.94
N VAL A 260 -3.18 18.06 6.91
CA VAL A 260 -2.74 18.45 5.55
C VAL A 260 -2.44 19.94 5.39
N THR A 261 -2.96 20.79 6.28
CA THR A 261 -2.63 22.22 6.32
C THR A 261 -1.61 22.55 7.42
N SER A 262 -1.05 21.54 8.10
CA SER A 262 0.01 21.78 9.08
C SER A 262 1.27 22.33 8.40
N GLY A 263 2.01 23.20 9.11
CA GLY A 263 3.23 23.80 8.57
C GLY A 263 4.34 22.79 8.23
N ASP A 264 4.24 21.57 8.76
CA ASP A 264 5.20 20.50 8.52
C ASP A 264 4.77 19.55 7.40
N PHE A 265 3.49 19.56 7.02
CA PHE A 265 2.94 18.63 6.04
C PHE A 265 3.77 18.60 4.75
N LEU A 266 3.86 19.74 4.05
CA LEU A 266 4.61 19.82 2.80
C LEU A 266 6.11 19.63 3.03
N LYS A 267 6.67 20.19 4.11
CA LYS A 267 8.11 20.11 4.41
C LYS A 267 8.59 18.68 4.53
N VAL A 268 7.84 17.81 5.22
CA VAL A 268 8.21 16.41 5.44
C VAL A 268 8.36 15.68 4.09
N TRP A 269 7.45 15.87 3.14
CA TRP A 269 7.53 15.20 1.84
C TRP A 269 8.71 15.66 0.99
N PHE A 270 8.92 16.97 0.89
CA PHE A 270 10.04 17.52 0.12
C PHE A 270 11.40 17.20 0.75
N ALA A 271 11.53 17.32 2.08
CA ALA A 271 12.77 16.99 2.78
C ALA A 271 13.09 15.49 2.70
N SER A 272 12.08 14.62 2.87
CA SER A 272 12.25 13.17 2.71
C SER A 272 12.67 12.81 1.28
N HIS A 273 12.09 13.45 0.27
CA HIS A 273 12.52 13.28 -1.12
C HIS A 273 13.99 13.69 -1.30
N GLY A 274 14.43 14.79 -0.69
CA GLY A 274 15.83 15.22 -0.69
C GLY A 274 16.81 14.16 -0.19
N ILE A 275 16.38 13.34 0.77
CA ILE A 275 17.17 12.23 1.33
C ILE A 275 17.20 11.03 0.39
N VAL A 276 16.05 10.63 -0.16
CA VAL A 276 15.91 9.35 -0.87
C VAL A 276 16.10 9.43 -2.39
N ARG A 277 16.05 10.63 -3.00
CA ARG A 277 16.04 10.85 -4.46
C ARG A 277 17.19 10.22 -5.25
N ARG A 278 18.32 9.94 -4.59
CA ARG A 278 19.49 9.30 -5.20
C ARG A 278 19.27 7.82 -5.49
N SER A 279 18.34 7.17 -4.77
CA SER A 279 17.85 5.84 -5.13
C SER A 279 16.80 5.99 -6.23
N PRO A 280 16.97 5.36 -7.41
CA PRO A 280 15.95 5.41 -8.47
C PRO A 280 14.58 4.94 -8.00
N GLU A 281 14.54 3.87 -7.20
CA GLU A 281 13.30 3.28 -6.70
C GLU A 281 12.62 4.17 -5.65
N LEU A 282 13.32 4.53 -4.56
CA LEU A 282 12.73 5.38 -3.51
C LEU A 282 12.44 6.80 -4.00
N GLY A 283 13.32 7.32 -4.87
CA GLY A 283 13.17 8.61 -5.51
C GLY A 283 11.94 8.67 -6.41
N SER A 284 11.65 7.60 -7.16
CA SER A 284 10.42 7.50 -7.94
C SER A 284 9.18 7.52 -7.04
N ILE A 285 9.15 6.72 -5.97
CA ILE A 285 7.97 6.64 -5.09
C ILE A 285 7.74 7.97 -4.37
N SER A 286 8.80 8.59 -3.82
CA SER A 286 8.69 9.88 -3.14
C SER A 286 8.28 11.02 -4.09
N ALA A 287 8.75 11.01 -5.35
CA ALA A 287 8.29 11.97 -6.36
C ALA A 287 6.79 11.77 -6.68
N SER A 288 6.32 10.52 -6.78
CA SER A 288 4.88 10.24 -6.94
C SER A 288 4.05 10.72 -5.76
N CYS A 289 4.56 10.66 -4.52
CA CYS A 289 3.90 11.27 -3.37
C CYS A 289 3.75 12.79 -3.53
N ILE A 290 4.83 13.49 -3.92
CA ILE A 290 4.78 14.94 -4.16
C ILE A 290 3.81 15.28 -5.29
N GLN A 291 3.80 14.50 -6.37
CA GLN A 291 2.84 14.64 -7.47
C GLN A 291 1.41 14.54 -6.98
N GLN A 292 1.12 13.55 -6.14
CA GLN A 292 -0.20 13.35 -5.59
C GLN A 292 -0.61 14.50 -4.65
N ILE A 293 0.32 15.02 -3.84
CA ILE A 293 0.08 16.20 -2.99
C ILE A 293 -0.22 17.45 -3.84
N CYS A 294 0.44 17.61 -4.98
CA CYS A 294 0.16 18.71 -5.92
C CYS A 294 -1.26 18.68 -6.48
N SER A 295 -1.88 17.50 -6.55
CA SER A 295 -3.27 17.34 -6.97
C SER A 295 -4.30 17.71 -5.89
N MET A 296 -3.83 18.08 -4.68
CA MET A 296 -4.71 18.26 -3.53
C MET A 296 -5.84 19.25 -3.82
N LYS A 297 -7.08 18.86 -3.51
CA LYS A 297 -8.29 19.68 -3.65
C LYS A 297 -9.30 19.32 -2.58
N GLY A 298 -10.38 20.09 -2.51
CA GLY A 298 -11.57 19.73 -1.74
C GLY A 298 -11.71 20.49 -0.43
N SER A 299 -12.47 19.90 0.49
CA SER A 299 -13.06 20.62 1.61
C SER A 299 -12.01 21.14 2.61
N CYS A 300 -10.86 20.46 2.75
CA CYS A 300 -9.74 20.94 3.56
C CYS A 300 -9.17 22.29 3.13
N LEU A 301 -9.32 22.68 1.85
CA LEU A 301 -8.84 23.93 1.28
C LEU A 301 -9.98 24.87 0.83
N HIS A 302 -11.19 24.70 1.39
CA HIS A 302 -12.35 25.51 0.99
C HIS A 302 -12.18 27.01 1.32
N GLU A 303 -11.40 27.35 2.35
CA GLU A 303 -11.09 28.73 2.71
C GLU A 303 -9.95 29.28 1.84
N HIS A 304 -10.22 30.37 1.11
CA HIS A 304 -9.24 30.97 0.20
C HIS A 304 -7.93 31.38 0.88
N GLU A 305 -7.97 31.88 2.12
CA GLU A 305 -6.75 32.22 2.88
C GLU A 305 -5.90 30.98 3.18
N THR A 306 -6.53 29.89 3.62
CA THR A 306 -5.85 28.62 3.88
C THR A 306 -5.27 28.03 2.60
N GLU A 307 -6.03 28.07 1.49
CA GLU A 307 -5.56 27.60 0.18
C GLU A 307 -4.39 28.44 -0.36
N ALA A 308 -4.46 29.76 -0.20
CA ALA A 308 -3.39 30.69 -0.60
C ALA A 308 -2.10 30.45 0.20
N GLN A 309 -2.19 30.32 1.52
CA GLN A 309 -1.03 30.02 2.38
C GLN A 309 -0.40 28.66 2.05
N TRP A 310 -1.24 27.65 1.81
CA TRP A 310 -0.78 26.33 1.39
C TRP A 310 -0.07 26.39 0.02
N ALA A 311 -0.65 27.11 -0.95
CA ALA A 311 -0.08 27.28 -2.27
C ALA A 311 1.24 28.06 -2.25
N ALA A 312 1.34 29.12 -1.45
CA ALA A 312 2.59 29.87 -1.24
C ALA A 312 3.69 28.97 -0.67
N SER A 313 3.37 28.19 0.35
CA SER A 313 4.32 27.23 0.95
C SER A 313 4.80 26.18 -0.06
N MET A 314 3.90 25.71 -0.92
CA MET A 314 4.22 24.78 -2.00
C MET A 314 5.20 25.40 -3.01
N ILE A 315 4.94 26.63 -3.47
CA ILE A 315 5.83 27.35 -4.41
C ILE A 315 7.23 27.51 -3.81
N GLU A 316 7.33 27.92 -2.55
CA GLU A 316 8.62 28.09 -1.87
C GLU A 316 9.40 26.78 -1.77
N LEU A 317 8.73 25.67 -1.50
CA LEU A 317 9.36 24.35 -1.47
C LEU A 317 9.81 23.89 -2.86
N PHE A 318 9.01 24.12 -3.90
CA PHE A 318 9.41 23.88 -5.29
C PHE A 318 10.68 24.69 -5.62
N ARG A 319 10.66 25.99 -5.35
CA ARG A 319 11.77 26.91 -5.57
C ARG A 319 13.07 26.44 -4.92
N GLY A 320 13.00 26.07 -3.64
CA GLY A 320 14.17 25.60 -2.88
C GLY A 320 14.71 24.23 -3.34
N ASN A 321 13.87 23.38 -3.92
CA ASN A 321 14.25 22.01 -4.29
C ASN A 321 14.60 21.84 -5.77
N LEU A 322 14.11 22.71 -6.66
CA LEU A 322 14.28 22.62 -8.12
C LEU A 322 15.74 22.41 -8.57
N PRO A 323 16.75 23.13 -8.03
CA PRO A 323 18.15 22.95 -8.45
C PRO A 323 18.71 21.55 -8.19
N ASN A 324 18.04 20.80 -7.32
CA ASN A 324 18.52 19.51 -6.84
C ASN A 324 17.69 18.33 -7.39
N TRP A 325 16.83 18.55 -8.38
CA TRP A 325 16.03 17.50 -8.98
C TRP A 325 16.88 16.58 -9.86
N MET A 326 16.62 15.28 -9.76
CA MET A 326 17.29 14.29 -10.59
C MET A 326 16.65 14.25 -11.98
N PRO A 327 17.41 14.12 -13.08
CA PRO A 327 16.85 14.07 -14.44
C PRO A 327 15.76 13.01 -14.60
N ALA A 328 15.95 11.83 -14.01
CA ALA A 328 14.99 10.71 -14.07
C ALA A 328 13.61 11.03 -13.43
N GLN A 329 13.54 12.02 -12.54
CA GLN A 329 12.31 12.41 -11.83
C GLN A 329 11.76 13.76 -12.32
N SER A 330 12.56 14.50 -13.08
CA SER A 330 12.24 15.86 -13.55
C SER A 330 10.90 15.91 -14.29
N THR A 331 10.62 14.98 -15.19
CA THR A 331 9.37 14.96 -15.96
C THR A 331 8.14 14.79 -15.05
N GLY A 332 8.19 13.90 -14.06
CA GLY A 332 7.09 13.68 -13.12
C GLY A 332 6.85 14.89 -12.23
N LEU A 333 7.91 15.49 -11.69
CA LEU A 333 7.82 16.67 -10.83
C LEU A 333 7.43 17.95 -11.60
N SER A 334 7.84 18.09 -12.86
CA SER A 334 7.37 19.16 -13.75
C SER A 334 5.89 19.00 -14.07
N HIS A 335 5.42 17.77 -14.32
CA HIS A 335 4.00 17.50 -14.52
C HIS A 335 3.19 17.77 -13.25
N ALA A 336 3.69 17.36 -12.08
CA ALA A 336 3.10 17.67 -10.79
C ALA A 336 2.92 19.17 -10.59
N PHE A 337 3.96 19.94 -10.90
CA PHE A 337 3.93 21.39 -10.74
C PHE A 337 2.95 22.06 -11.72
N LYS A 338 2.96 21.64 -12.98
CA LYS A 338 1.95 22.09 -13.97
C LYS A 338 0.53 21.80 -13.47
N HIS A 339 0.30 20.58 -12.99
CA HIS A 339 -1.00 20.19 -12.47
C HIS A 339 -1.41 21.00 -11.25
N PHE A 340 -0.48 21.33 -10.34
CA PHE A 340 -0.71 22.24 -9.22
C PHE A 340 -1.16 23.63 -9.68
N ILE A 341 -0.52 24.21 -10.71
CA ILE A 341 -0.91 25.51 -11.27
C ILE A 341 -2.34 25.45 -11.84
N GLU A 342 -2.61 24.47 -12.69
CA GLU A 342 -3.89 24.33 -13.40
C GLU A 342 -5.06 24.03 -12.45
N ASN A 343 -4.78 23.50 -11.27
CA ASN A 343 -5.77 23.08 -10.30
C ASN A 343 -6.26 24.18 -9.36
N ARG A 344 -5.80 25.42 -9.48
CA ARG A 344 -6.23 26.51 -8.60
C ARG A 344 -6.85 27.64 -9.40
N SER A 345 -7.77 28.36 -8.77
CA SER A 345 -8.39 29.51 -9.39
C SER A 345 -7.42 30.68 -9.49
N VAL A 346 -7.65 31.56 -10.47
CA VAL A 346 -6.89 32.81 -10.63
C VAL A 346 -6.94 33.68 -9.37
N HIS A 347 -8.05 33.63 -8.62
CA HIS A 347 -8.19 34.37 -7.37
C HIS A 347 -7.12 33.98 -6.34
N ILE A 348 -6.85 32.68 -6.17
CA ILE A 348 -5.80 32.20 -5.27
C ILE A 348 -4.43 32.71 -5.71
N TRP A 349 -4.15 32.69 -7.02
CA TRP A 349 -2.89 33.19 -7.55
C TRP A 349 -2.70 34.70 -7.34
N MET A 350 -3.77 35.49 -7.45
CA MET A 350 -3.75 36.92 -7.14
C MET A 350 -3.43 37.19 -5.66
N MET A 351 -3.92 36.34 -4.74
CA MET A 351 -3.62 36.49 -3.31
C MET A 351 -2.14 36.26 -2.96
N ILE A 352 -1.38 35.58 -3.84
CA ILE A 352 0.03 35.25 -3.62
C ILE A 352 0.93 35.73 -4.77
N GLU A 353 0.54 36.82 -5.45
CA GLU A 353 1.26 37.34 -6.62
C GLU A 353 2.75 37.59 -6.36
N SER A 354 3.11 37.96 -5.12
CA SER A 354 4.49 38.24 -4.70
C SER A 354 5.42 37.03 -4.76
N TYR A 355 4.88 35.81 -4.80
CA TYR A 355 5.66 34.58 -4.89
C TYR A 355 6.03 34.18 -6.33
N PHE A 356 5.37 34.76 -7.35
CA PHE A 356 5.63 34.40 -8.75
C PHE A 356 6.96 34.90 -9.30
N PRO A 357 7.39 36.17 -9.14
CA PRO A 357 8.66 36.62 -9.69
C PRO A 357 9.87 35.82 -9.17
N PRO A 358 9.99 35.52 -7.86
CA PRO A 358 11.04 34.63 -7.35
C PRO A 358 10.96 33.22 -7.94
N PHE A 359 9.75 32.71 -8.14
CA PHE A 359 9.56 31.37 -8.70
C PHE A 359 9.94 31.27 -10.18
N LEU A 360 9.52 32.24 -11.01
CA LEU A 360 9.85 32.29 -12.44
C LEU A 360 11.37 32.38 -12.66
N SER A 361 12.10 33.03 -11.76
CA SER A 361 13.57 33.09 -11.82
C SER A 361 14.25 31.73 -11.69
N CYS A 362 13.57 30.71 -11.15
CA CYS A 362 14.10 29.35 -11.06
C CYS A 362 13.76 28.50 -12.29
N LEU A 363 12.80 28.92 -13.12
CA LEU A 363 12.44 28.22 -14.36
C LEU A 363 13.24 28.71 -15.58
N ALA A 364 13.89 29.86 -15.47
CA ALA A 364 14.84 30.41 -16.45
C ALA A 364 16.23 29.83 -16.23
#